data_AF-A0A257UUY7-F1
#
_entry.id   AF-A0A257UUY7-F1
#
_cell.length_a   1.000
_cell.length_b   1.000
_cell.length_c   1.000
_cell.angle_alpha   90.00
_cell.angle_beta   90.00
_cell.angle_gamma   90.00
#
_symmetry.space_group_name_H-M   'P 1'
#
loop_
_entity.id
_entity.type
_entity.pdbx_description
1 polymer ?
#
loop_
_entity_poly.entity_id
_entity_poly.type
_entity_poly.pdbx_seq_one_letter_code
_entity_poly.pdbx_strand_id
1 'polypeptide(L)'
;MRLSPRITVLALLIALPVVAKPTITVEANAVVASGVTPSGQVAWFSIAWDRYQAMNRVTRRDRIDADSGAGQVTFAVDGGVPQNSIWVVVDLSSGDYAVAAPEGTQLRLDTVPAAWLAKGARSAADVVQA
;
A
#
# COMPACT_ATOMS: atom_id res chain seq x y z
N MET A 1 -66.30 8.74 -13.43
CA MET A 1 -65.15 7.83 -13.65
C MET A 1 -63.90 8.69 -13.83
N ARG A 2 -63.11 8.90 -12.77
CA ARG A 2 -61.84 9.65 -12.83
C ARG A 2 -60.73 8.66 -12.43
N LEU A 3 -59.86 8.31 -13.38
CA LEU A 3 -58.66 7.52 -13.09
C LEU A 3 -57.60 8.45 -12.49
N SER A 4 -57.24 8.21 -11.23
CA SER A 4 -56.08 8.84 -10.59
C SER A 4 -54.79 8.16 -11.07
N PRO A 5 -53.76 8.91 -11.48
CA PRO A 5 -52.48 8.32 -11.87
C PRO A 5 -51.70 7.98 -10.59
N ARG A 6 -51.48 6.70 -10.34
CA ARG A 6 -50.56 6.22 -9.29
C ARG A 6 -49.13 6.36 -9.82
N ILE A 7 -48.44 7.42 -9.42
CA ILE A 7 -47.01 7.57 -9.66
C ILE A 7 -46.30 6.69 -8.63
N THR A 8 -45.85 5.51 -9.05
CA THR A 8 -44.96 4.66 -8.25
C THR A 8 -43.53 5.18 -8.46
N VAL A 9 -42.98 5.87 -7.47
CA VAL A 9 -41.56 6.25 -7.47
C VAL A 9 -40.76 5.04 -6.99
N LEU A 10 -40.07 4.36 -7.91
CA LEU A 10 -39.11 3.32 -7.59
C LEU A 10 -37.76 3.99 -7.26
N ALA A 11 -37.43 4.09 -5.97
CA ALA A 11 -36.15 4.62 -5.52
C ALA A 11 -35.05 3.56 -5.77
N LEU A 12 -34.25 3.77 -6.81
CA LEU A 12 -33.02 2.99 -7.06
C LEU A 12 -31.95 3.49 -6.08
N LEU A 13 -31.70 2.75 -4.99
CA LEU A 13 -30.55 2.98 -4.13
C LEU A 13 -29.28 2.64 -4.93
N ILE A 14 -28.59 3.67 -5.42
CA ILE A 14 -27.24 3.52 -5.97
C ILE A 14 -26.30 3.39 -4.76
N ALA A 15 -25.88 2.16 -4.44
CA ALA A 15 -24.80 1.94 -3.48
C ALA A 15 -23.50 2.40 -4.13
N LEU A 16 -23.01 3.58 -3.74
CA LEU A 16 -21.66 4.01 -4.12
C LEU A 16 -20.67 3.09 -3.42
N PRO A 17 -19.71 2.47 -4.14
CA PRO A 17 -18.65 1.71 -3.49
C PRO A 17 -17.84 2.70 -2.66
N VAL A 18 -17.95 2.60 -1.33
CA VAL A 18 -16.99 3.23 -0.43
C VAL A 18 -15.69 2.47 -0.61
N VAL A 19 -14.75 3.04 -1.36
CA VAL A 19 -13.38 2.54 -1.42
C VAL A 19 -12.80 2.77 -0.02
N ALA A 20 -12.64 1.69 0.73
CA ALA A 20 -12.00 1.76 2.04
C ALA A 20 -10.57 2.25 1.86
N LYS A 21 -10.02 2.93 2.86
CA LYS A 21 -8.58 3.20 2.84
C LYS A 21 -7.83 1.87 2.99
N PRO A 22 -6.74 1.66 2.24
CA PRO A 22 -5.93 0.46 2.40
C PRO A 22 -5.50 0.27 3.85
N THR A 23 -5.33 -0.97 4.24
CA THR A 23 -4.74 -1.39 5.51
C THR A 23 -3.71 -2.46 5.23
N ILE A 24 -2.68 -2.57 6.08
CA ILE A 24 -1.66 -3.61 5.98
C ILE A 24 -1.69 -4.49 7.22
N THR A 25 -1.77 -5.79 7.02
CA THR A 25 -1.52 -6.82 8.04
C THR A 25 -0.18 -7.48 7.76
N VAL A 26 0.68 -7.54 8.77
CA VAL A 26 1.97 -8.23 8.68
C VAL A 26 1.84 -9.62 9.29
N GLU A 27 2.10 -10.65 8.49
CA GLU A 27 2.11 -12.05 8.90
C GLU A 27 3.55 -12.58 8.98
N ALA A 28 3.72 -13.85 9.34
CA ALA A 28 5.06 -14.44 9.46
C ALA A 28 5.84 -14.46 8.13
N ASN A 29 5.18 -14.78 7.02
CA ASN A 29 5.81 -14.96 5.70
C ASN A 29 5.19 -14.10 4.60
N ALA A 30 4.32 -13.17 4.96
CA ALA A 30 3.60 -12.36 3.99
C ALA A 30 3.20 -11.03 4.59
N VAL A 31 2.94 -10.07 3.71
CA VAL A 31 2.31 -8.80 4.03
C VAL A 31 1.06 -8.67 3.17
N VAL A 32 -0.08 -8.43 3.81
CA VAL A 32 -1.39 -8.46 3.17
C VAL A 32 -1.96 -7.05 3.18
N ALA A 33 -2.26 -6.50 2.01
CA ALA A 33 -3.02 -5.27 1.86
C ALA A 33 -4.50 -5.60 1.67
N SER A 34 -5.37 -4.98 2.46
CA SER A 34 -6.82 -5.12 2.34
C SER A 34 -7.48 -3.76 2.20
N GLY A 35 -8.66 -3.72 1.57
CA GLY A 35 -9.38 -2.48 1.31
C GLY A 35 -8.78 -1.69 0.14
N VAL A 36 -8.15 -2.38 -0.82
CA VAL A 36 -7.68 -1.76 -2.06
C VAL A 36 -8.80 -1.81 -3.10
N THR A 37 -8.71 -0.98 -4.14
CA THR A 37 -9.69 -0.94 -5.23
C THR A 37 -9.81 -2.32 -5.88
N PRO A 38 -11.00 -2.95 -5.88
CA PRO A 38 -11.19 -4.26 -6.49
C PRO A 38 -10.81 -4.25 -7.98
N SER A 39 -10.05 -5.27 -8.40
CA SER A 39 -9.47 -5.39 -9.75
C SER A 39 -8.53 -4.23 -10.14
N GLY A 40 -8.13 -3.40 -9.17
CA GLY A 40 -7.13 -2.35 -9.34
C GLY A 40 -5.70 -2.89 -9.23
N GLN A 41 -4.75 -1.97 -9.15
CA GLN A 41 -3.34 -2.26 -8.93
C GLN A 41 -2.83 -1.56 -7.67
N VAL A 42 -1.87 -2.19 -7.02
CA VAL A 42 -1.17 -1.62 -5.88
C VAL A 42 0.33 -1.56 -6.15
N ALA A 43 0.99 -0.50 -5.68
CA ALA A 43 2.43 -0.46 -5.58
C ALA A 43 2.87 -0.76 -4.15
N TRP A 44 3.77 -1.72 -4.01
CA TRP A 44 4.44 -2.08 -2.78
C TRP A 44 5.80 -1.41 -2.71
N PHE A 45 6.15 -0.94 -1.51
CA PHE A 45 7.50 -0.53 -1.17
C PHE A 45 7.86 -1.07 0.22
N SER A 46 9.06 -1.58 0.38
CA SER A 46 9.58 -1.98 1.68
C SER A 46 11.07 -1.71 1.79
N ILE A 47 11.47 -1.36 3.00
CA ILE A 47 12.88 -1.34 3.43
C ILE A 47 12.97 -2.20 4.68
N ALA A 48 13.94 -3.11 4.69
CA ALA A 48 14.24 -3.97 5.82
C ALA A 48 15.71 -3.89 6.19
N TRP A 49 15.99 -3.93 7.48
CA TRP A 49 17.32 -4.12 8.04
C TRP A 49 17.41 -5.50 8.67
N ASP A 50 18.31 -6.34 8.19
CA ASP A 50 18.63 -7.61 8.82
C ASP A 50 20.12 -7.76 9.05
N ARG A 51 20.50 -8.70 9.93
CA ARG A 51 21.89 -9.09 10.11
C ARG A 51 22.12 -10.35 9.29
N TYR A 52 23.04 -10.29 8.34
CA TYR A 52 23.47 -11.44 7.57
C TYR A 52 24.97 -11.63 7.76
N GLN A 53 25.36 -12.78 8.33
CA GLN A 53 26.77 -13.15 8.54
C GLN A 53 27.62 -12.02 9.16
N ALA A 54 27.18 -11.50 10.31
CA ALA A 54 27.80 -10.39 11.05
C ALA A 54 27.79 -9.00 10.38
N MET A 55 27.19 -8.85 9.19
CA MET A 55 27.01 -7.56 8.51
C MET A 55 25.55 -7.10 8.58
N ASN A 56 25.36 -5.77 8.62
CA ASN A 56 24.05 -5.19 8.39
C ASN A 56 23.75 -5.26 6.90
N ARG A 57 22.61 -5.85 6.53
CA ARG A 57 22.10 -5.85 5.17
C ARG A 57 20.82 -5.03 5.12
N VAL A 58 20.75 -4.17 4.12
CA VAL A 58 19.55 -3.41 3.78
C VAL A 58 18.91 -4.13 2.60
N THR A 59 17.66 -4.54 2.75
CA THR A 59 16.88 -5.11 1.65
C THR A 59 15.76 -4.14 1.29
N ARG A 60 15.78 -3.65 0.06
CA ARG A 60 14.69 -2.89 -0.53
C ARG A 60 13.84 -3.81 -1.39
N ARG A 61 12.52 -3.65 -1.32
CA ARG A 61 11.56 -4.31 -2.21
C ARG A 61 10.64 -3.27 -2.81
N ASP A 62 10.37 -3.42 -4.10
CA ASP A 62 9.35 -2.67 -4.80
C ASP A 62 8.71 -3.56 -5.86
N ARG A 63 7.39 -3.52 -5.96
CA ARG A 63 6.61 -4.36 -6.87
C ARG A 63 5.25 -3.72 -7.14
N ILE A 64 4.70 -3.95 -8.32
CA ILE A 64 3.29 -3.66 -8.61
C ILE A 64 2.56 -4.99 -8.76
N ASP A 65 1.44 -5.11 -8.07
CA ASP A 65 0.57 -6.29 -8.12
C ASP A 65 -0.86 -5.87 -8.46
N ALA A 66 -1.55 -6.71 -9.22
CA ALA A 66 -2.97 -6.55 -9.50
C ALA A 66 -3.80 -7.30 -8.45
N ASP A 67 -4.89 -6.69 -8.00
CA ASP A 67 -5.93 -7.39 -7.24
C ASP A 67 -6.75 -8.29 -8.18
N SER A 68 -7.17 -9.45 -7.68
CA SER A 68 -7.99 -10.40 -8.42
C SER A 68 -9.49 -10.07 -8.43
N GLY A 69 -9.89 -8.96 -7.80
CA GLY A 69 -11.28 -8.53 -7.63
C GLY A 69 -11.79 -8.61 -6.18
N ALA A 70 -10.97 -9.07 -5.25
CA ALA A 70 -11.35 -9.19 -3.84
C ALA A 70 -11.08 -7.91 -3.02
N GLY A 71 -10.38 -6.93 -3.58
CA GLY A 71 -9.87 -5.78 -2.83
C GLY A 71 -8.78 -6.17 -1.83
N GLN A 72 -7.99 -7.20 -2.14
CA GLN A 72 -6.93 -7.72 -1.30
C GLN A 72 -5.74 -8.22 -2.14
N VAL A 73 -4.53 -7.84 -1.72
CA VAL A 73 -3.29 -8.25 -2.39
C VAL A 73 -2.28 -8.73 -1.36
N THR A 74 -1.60 -9.84 -1.66
CA THR A 74 -0.60 -10.45 -0.78
C THR A 74 0.80 -10.35 -1.38
N PHE A 75 1.73 -9.82 -0.59
CA PHE A 75 3.15 -9.83 -0.86
C PHE A 75 3.82 -10.95 -0.07
N ALA A 76 4.22 -12.04 -0.73
CA ALA A 76 4.98 -13.11 -0.11
C ALA A 76 6.44 -12.69 0.15
N VAL A 77 6.99 -13.08 1.30
CA VAL A 77 8.36 -12.76 1.69
C VAL A 77 9.12 -14.05 1.99
N ASP A 78 9.99 -14.44 1.06
CA ASP A 78 10.83 -15.62 1.22
C ASP A 78 11.72 -15.49 2.45
N GLY A 79 11.70 -16.52 3.30
CA GLY A 79 12.44 -16.53 4.56
C GLY A 79 11.81 -15.73 5.70
N GLY A 80 10.59 -15.20 5.50
CA GLY A 80 9.82 -14.50 6.53
C GLY A 80 9.95 -12.97 6.47
N VAL A 81 8.98 -12.28 7.07
CA VAL A 81 9.00 -10.81 7.16
C VAL A 81 10.05 -10.38 8.19
N PRO A 82 11.09 -9.60 7.83
CA PRO A 82 12.11 -9.18 8.79
C PRO A 82 11.53 -8.24 9.85
N GLN A 83 11.85 -8.47 11.13
CA GLN A 83 11.32 -7.70 12.26
C GLN A 83 11.56 -6.18 12.13
N ASN A 84 12.74 -5.78 11.67
CA ASN A 84 13.10 -4.38 11.45
C ASN A 84 12.80 -4.00 9.99
N SER A 85 11.53 -3.90 9.65
CA SER A 85 11.10 -3.50 8.32
C SER A 85 9.93 -2.52 8.36
N ILE A 86 9.85 -1.69 7.32
CA ILE A 86 8.72 -0.82 7.04
C ILE A 86 8.13 -1.28 5.71
N TRP A 87 6.80 -1.30 5.66
CA TRP A 87 6.02 -1.70 4.50
C TRP A 87 5.04 -0.58 4.15
N VAL A 88 4.96 -0.27 2.87
CA VAL A 88 4.03 0.69 2.30
C VAL A 88 3.29 0.02 1.16
N VAL A 89 1.99 0.25 1.10
CA VAL A 89 1.16 -0.08 -0.06
C VAL A 89 0.45 1.18 -0.51
N VAL A 90 0.40 1.40 -1.82
CA VAL A 90 -0.33 2.50 -2.46
C VAL A 90 -1.32 1.89 -3.43
N ASP A 91 -2.61 2.20 -3.28
CA ASP A 91 -3.61 1.93 -4.30
C ASP A 91 -3.40 2.92 -5.46
N LEU A 92 -3.07 2.41 -6.65
CA LEU A 92 -2.75 3.24 -7.80
C LEU A 92 -3.98 3.90 -8.44
N SER A 93 -5.18 3.44 -8.11
CA SER A 93 -6.43 3.98 -8.65
C SER A 93 -6.88 5.22 -7.88
N SER A 94 -6.77 5.19 -6.54
CA SER A 94 -7.19 6.28 -5.66
C SER A 94 -6.04 7.16 -5.19
N GLY A 95 -4.82 6.64 -5.16
CA GLY A 95 -3.66 7.26 -4.50
C GLY A 95 -3.67 7.12 -2.97
N ASP A 96 -4.66 6.45 -2.39
CA ASP A 96 -4.67 6.14 -0.96
C ASP A 96 -3.56 5.13 -0.63
N TYR A 97 -3.04 5.21 0.59
CA TYR A 97 -1.92 4.38 1.02
C TYR A 97 -2.04 3.95 2.47
N ALA A 98 -1.30 2.91 2.81
CA ALA A 98 -1.09 2.46 4.18
C ALA A 98 0.39 2.18 4.44
N VAL A 99 0.78 2.33 5.70
CA VAL A 99 2.13 2.05 6.20
C VAL A 99 2.02 1.13 7.41
N ALA A 100 2.87 0.11 7.48
CA ALA A 100 2.95 -0.77 8.64
C ALA A 100 4.40 -1.22 8.89
N ALA A 101 4.62 -1.71 10.10
CA ALA A 101 5.82 -2.42 10.51
C ALA A 101 5.38 -3.66 11.33
N PRO A 102 6.23 -4.70 11.43
CA PRO A 102 5.96 -5.83 12.31
C PRO A 102 5.68 -5.38 13.75
N GLU A 103 4.85 -6.15 14.46
CA GLU A 103 4.50 -5.87 15.85
C GLU A 103 5.77 -5.75 16.72
N GLY A 104 5.79 -4.77 17.64
CA GLY A 104 6.95 -4.47 18.49
C GLY A 104 7.97 -3.51 17.86
N THR A 105 7.86 -3.21 16.57
CA THR A 105 8.64 -2.15 15.92
C THR A 105 7.90 -0.82 16.01
N GLN A 106 8.54 0.20 16.61
CA GLN A 106 7.95 1.54 16.70
C GLN A 106 8.00 2.23 15.33
N LEU A 107 6.85 2.37 14.69
CA LEU A 107 6.70 3.19 13.50
C LEU A 107 6.59 4.66 13.91
N ARG A 108 7.47 5.51 13.36
CA ARG A 108 7.37 6.97 13.50
C ARG A 108 7.06 7.57 12.14
N LEU A 109 5.89 8.21 12.03
CA LEU A 109 5.50 8.98 10.86
C LEU A 109 5.80 10.45 11.14
N ASP A 110 6.82 10.99 10.50
CA ASP A 110 7.15 12.40 10.58
C ASP A 110 6.59 13.14 9.36
N THR A 111 5.97 14.28 9.59
CA THR A 111 5.62 15.20 8.50
C THR A 111 6.88 15.94 8.08
N VAL A 112 7.35 15.68 6.87
CA VAL A 112 8.44 16.44 6.28
C VAL A 112 7.88 17.76 5.71
N PRO A 113 8.37 18.93 6.15
CA PRO A 113 7.98 20.20 5.55
C PRO A 113 8.26 20.18 4.04
N ALA A 114 7.30 20.62 3.23
CA ALA A 114 7.44 20.64 1.76
C ALA A 114 8.69 21.39 1.29
N ALA A 115 9.13 22.41 2.04
CA ALA A 115 10.36 23.16 1.78
C ALA A 115 11.64 22.30 1.82
N TRP A 116 11.63 21.13 2.48
CA TRP A 116 12.78 20.23 2.59
C TRP A 116 12.88 19.25 1.42
N LEU A 117 11.81 19.12 0.62
CA LEU A 117 11.78 18.27 -0.58
C LEU A 117 12.33 18.98 -1.83
N ALA A 118 13.07 20.08 -1.66
CA ALA A 118 13.74 20.74 -2.77
C ALA A 118 14.65 19.74 -3.50
N LYS A 119 14.56 19.72 -4.84
CA LYS A 119 15.34 18.82 -5.70
C LYS A 119 16.83 19.00 -5.40
N GLY A 120 17.44 18.03 -4.73
CA GLY A 120 18.86 18.06 -4.41
C GLY A 120 19.70 18.10 -5.69
N ALA A 121 20.58 19.09 -5.82
CA ALA A 121 21.49 19.25 -6.96
C ALA A 121 22.66 18.24 -6.99
N ARG A 122 22.55 17.08 -6.31
CA ARG A 122 23.62 16.09 -6.21
C ARG A 122 23.09 14.65 -6.15
N SER A 123 22.85 14.09 -7.33
CA SER A 123 22.82 12.64 -7.58
C SER A 123 23.24 12.35 -9.03
N ALA A 124 24.28 13.04 -9.49
CA ALA A 124 24.97 12.79 -10.76
C ALA A 124 26.38 12.22 -10.56
N ALA A 125 26.65 11.61 -9.41
CA ALA A 125 27.91 10.92 -9.13
C ALA A 125 27.56 9.52 -8.60
N ASP A 126 27.42 8.60 -9.56
CA ASP A 126 27.61 7.14 -9.48
C ASP A 126 26.62 6.42 -10.40
N VAL A 127 26.84 6.62 -11.70
CA VAL A 127 26.59 5.56 -12.67
C VAL A 127 27.97 5.08 -13.10
N VAL A 128 28.52 4.11 -12.36
CA VAL A 128 29.54 3.24 -12.92
C VAL A 128 28.79 2.30 -13.85
N GLN A 129 28.81 2.63 -15.14
CA GLN A 129 28.52 1.66 -16.20
C GLN A 129 29.56 0.54 -16.12
N ALA A 130 29.07 -0.69 -15.97
CA ALA A 130 29.78 -1.89 -16.40
C ALA A 130 29.32 -2.26 -17.81
#